data_AF-A0A453QPV8-F1
#
_entry.id   AF-A0A453QPV8-F1
#
_cell.length_a   1.000
_cell.length_b   1.000
_cell.length_c   1.000
_cell.angle_alpha   90.00
_cell.angle_beta   90.00
_cell.angle_gamma   90.00
#
_symmetry.space_group_name_H-M   'P 1'
#
loop_
_entity.id
_entity.type
_entity.pdbx_description
1 polymer ?
#
loop_
_entity_poly.entity_id
_entity_poly.type
_entity_poly.pdbx_seq_one_letter_code
_entity_poly.pdbx_strand_id
1 'polypeptide(L)'
;MEEELHALLRDLDALKQLPDPASIDRMRDRVVKMMGPSGAAAAATRSKIKDMSAEVVDSNPYSRLMALQRMGIVDNYERIRDYSVAIVGVGGVGSVAAEMLTRCGIGRLLLYDYDTVELANMNRLFFRPDQVGMTKTDAAVQTLSEINPDVVLESYSLNITTVKGFETFLGSLKARSSNGRSTGVDLVLSCVDNYEARMVVNQACNELRQTWMESGVSEDAVSGHIQLLVPGETACFACAPPLVVASGVDERTLKRDGVCAASLPTTMVSPLL
;
A
#
# COMPACT_ATOMS: atom_id res chain seq x y z
N MET A 1 -7.29 -3.10 -41.18
CA MET A 1 -5.93 -3.12 -40.61
C MET A 1 -4.90 -2.38 -41.48
N GLU A 2 -4.52 -2.84 -42.68
CA GLU A 2 -3.58 -2.07 -43.55
C GLU A 2 -4.18 -0.76 -44.07
N GLU A 3 -5.48 -0.75 -44.44
CA GLU A 3 -6.17 0.47 -44.89
C GLU A 3 -6.35 1.51 -43.76
N GLU A 4 -6.58 1.04 -42.53
CA GLU A 4 -6.69 1.90 -41.33
C GLU A 4 -5.33 2.47 -40.91
N LEU A 5 -4.26 1.69 -41.05
CA LEU A 5 -2.90 2.15 -40.79
C LEU A 5 -2.46 3.21 -41.82
N HIS A 6 -2.84 3.03 -43.09
CA HIS A 6 -2.63 4.03 -44.13
C HIS A 6 -3.52 5.27 -43.99
N ALA A 7 -4.71 5.15 -43.41
CA ALA A 7 -5.53 6.31 -43.05
C ALA A 7 -4.88 7.12 -41.92
N LEU A 8 -4.43 6.46 -40.85
CA LEU A 8 -3.76 7.09 -39.72
C LEU A 8 -2.44 7.77 -40.09
N LEU A 9 -1.64 7.17 -40.99
CA LEU A 9 -0.41 7.78 -41.50
C LEU A 9 -0.68 9.05 -42.33
N ARG A 10 -1.75 9.05 -43.13
CA ARG A 10 -2.17 10.23 -43.90
C ARG A 10 -2.69 11.36 -43.01
N ASP A 11 -3.42 11.02 -41.94
CA ASP A 11 -3.90 11.98 -40.95
C ASP A 11 -2.74 12.58 -40.14
N LEU A 12 -1.71 11.79 -39.82
CA LEU A 12 -0.47 12.25 -39.17
C LEU A 12 0.37 13.18 -40.05
N ASP A 13 0.44 12.93 -41.36
CA ASP A 13 1.17 13.81 -42.28
C ASP A 13 0.40 15.11 -42.58
N ALA A 14 -0.93 15.09 -42.55
CA ALA A 14 -1.77 16.30 -42.63
C ALA A 14 -1.60 17.22 -41.39
N LEU A 15 -1.33 16.64 -40.21
CA LEU A 15 -1.08 17.38 -38.97
C LEU A 15 0.26 18.11 -38.94
N LYS A 16 1.25 17.72 -39.76
CA LYS A 16 2.56 18.38 -39.86
C LYS A 16 2.53 19.70 -40.64
N GLN A 17 1.44 20.00 -41.37
CA GLN A 17 1.33 21.20 -42.21
C GLN A 17 0.51 22.35 -41.60
N LEU A 18 0.04 22.24 -40.35
CA LEU A 18 -0.69 23.32 -39.69
C LEU A 18 0.24 24.24 -38.88
N PRO A 19 0.08 25.58 -38.90
CA PRO A 19 1.08 26.50 -38.35
C PRO A 19 0.87 26.87 -36.87
N ASP A 20 -0.03 26.22 -36.12
CA ASP A 20 -0.37 26.67 -34.76
C ASP A 20 -0.47 25.51 -33.74
N PRO A 21 0.45 25.44 -32.76
CA PRO A 21 0.42 24.47 -31.65
C PRO A 21 -0.92 24.45 -30.88
N ALA A 22 -1.63 25.57 -30.79
CA ALA A 22 -2.90 25.67 -30.06
C ALA A 22 -4.07 24.94 -30.75
N SER A 23 -3.91 24.55 -32.01
CA SER A 23 -4.91 23.75 -32.74
C SER A 23 -4.74 22.25 -32.48
N ILE A 24 -3.50 21.81 -32.23
CA ILE A 24 -3.18 20.41 -31.89
C ILE A 24 -3.69 20.08 -30.48
N ASP A 25 -3.53 20.98 -29.52
CA ASP A 25 -4.04 20.77 -28.15
C ASP A 25 -5.57 20.71 -28.12
N ARG A 26 -6.26 21.55 -28.91
CA ARG A 26 -7.72 21.47 -29.06
C ARG A 26 -8.21 20.18 -29.70
N MET A 27 -7.43 19.59 -30.61
CA MET A 27 -7.74 18.27 -31.17
C MET A 27 -7.47 17.15 -30.17
N ARG A 28 -6.38 17.22 -29.40
CA ARG A 28 -6.11 16.28 -28.29
C ARG A 28 -7.24 16.29 -27.26
N ASP A 29 -7.70 17.46 -26.83
CA ASP A 29 -8.82 17.58 -25.89
C ASP A 29 -10.11 16.96 -26.44
N ARG A 30 -10.38 17.09 -27.74
CA ARG A 30 -11.54 16.45 -28.38
C ARG A 30 -11.42 14.93 -28.44
N VAL A 31 -10.22 14.40 -28.71
CA VAL A 31 -9.96 12.96 -28.71
C VAL A 31 -10.07 12.38 -27.30
N VAL A 32 -9.50 13.04 -26.29
CA VAL A 32 -9.66 12.64 -24.87
C VAL A 32 -11.14 12.62 -24.47
N LYS A 33 -11.93 13.59 -24.93
CA LYS A 33 -13.37 13.67 -24.66
C LYS A 33 -14.20 12.60 -25.41
N MET A 34 -13.74 12.13 -26.57
CA MET A 34 -14.36 11.04 -27.33
C MET A 34 -13.91 9.65 -26.86
N MET A 35 -12.71 9.53 -26.29
CA MET A 35 -12.19 8.30 -25.67
C MET A 35 -12.63 8.12 -24.21
N GLY A 36 -13.29 9.13 -23.62
CA GLY A 36 -13.98 8.98 -22.34
C GLY A 36 -15.12 7.96 -22.46
N PRO A 37 -15.35 7.11 -21.44
CA PRO A 37 -16.28 5.99 -21.55
C PRO A 37 -17.70 6.47 -21.83
N SER A 38 -18.27 5.94 -22.90
CA SER A 38 -19.70 6.03 -23.22
C SER A 38 -20.51 5.24 -22.19
N GLY A 39 -21.23 5.95 -21.31
CA GLY A 39 -22.43 5.41 -20.67
C GLY A 39 -22.26 4.43 -19.51
N ALA A 40 -21.17 4.46 -18.74
CA ALA A 40 -21.18 3.97 -17.36
C ALA A 40 -21.40 5.18 -16.44
N ALA A 41 -22.28 5.07 -15.45
CA ALA A 41 -22.45 6.10 -14.41
C ALA A 41 -21.06 6.57 -13.98
N ALA A 42 -20.77 7.87 -14.12
CA ALA A 42 -19.50 8.44 -13.70
C ALA A 42 -19.24 7.94 -12.28
N ALA A 43 -18.25 7.04 -12.13
CA ALA A 43 -17.94 6.45 -10.84
C ALA A 43 -17.79 7.62 -9.87
N ALA A 44 -18.58 7.63 -8.80
CA ALA A 44 -18.62 8.74 -7.87
C ALA A 44 -17.26 8.83 -7.15
N THR A 45 -16.29 9.47 -7.80
CA THR A 45 -14.96 9.67 -7.24
C THR A 45 -15.10 10.71 -6.15
N ARG A 46 -14.87 10.27 -4.92
CA ARG A 46 -14.87 11.13 -3.75
C ARG A 46 -13.88 12.29 -3.95
N SER A 47 -14.27 13.51 -3.56
CA SER A 47 -13.38 14.67 -3.55
C SER A 47 -12.50 14.68 -2.29
N LYS A 48 -11.35 15.37 -2.36
CA LYS A 48 -10.50 15.55 -1.18
C LYS A 48 -11.20 16.41 -0.12
N ILE A 49 -11.16 15.96 1.13
CA ILE A 49 -11.72 16.66 2.29
C ILE A 49 -10.56 17.23 3.10
N LYS A 50 -10.49 18.57 3.16
CA LYS A 50 -9.42 19.28 3.87
C LYS A 50 -9.46 19.06 5.39
N ASP A 51 -10.65 19.20 5.98
CA ASP A 51 -10.85 19.14 7.43
C ASP A 51 -11.87 18.02 7.75
N MET A 52 -11.56 17.12 8.68
CA MET A 52 -12.48 16.04 9.06
C MET A 52 -13.67 16.64 9.80
N SER A 53 -14.88 16.41 9.31
CA SER A 53 -16.10 16.92 9.95
C SER A 53 -16.80 15.82 10.73
N ALA A 54 -17.35 16.18 11.90
CA ALA A 54 -18.25 15.33 12.67
C ALA A 54 -19.73 15.42 12.20
N GLU A 55 -20.01 16.19 11.16
CA GLU A 55 -21.35 16.33 10.60
C GLU A 55 -21.87 14.98 10.07
N VAL A 56 -23.08 14.60 10.48
CA VAL A 56 -23.67 13.31 10.12
C VAL A 56 -24.54 13.51 8.89
N VAL A 57 -23.91 13.37 7.73
CA VAL A 57 -24.55 13.38 6.39
C VAL A 57 -24.02 12.22 5.57
N ASP A 58 -24.81 11.76 4.60
CA ASP A 58 -24.47 10.59 3.78
C ASP A 58 -23.25 10.82 2.87
N SER A 59 -22.93 12.09 2.57
CA SER A 59 -21.75 12.49 1.80
C SER A 59 -20.46 12.54 2.62
N ASN A 60 -20.52 12.44 3.96
CA ASN A 60 -19.34 12.51 4.83
C ASN A 60 -18.86 11.09 5.21
N PRO A 61 -17.75 10.60 4.61
CA PRO A 61 -17.22 9.27 4.89
C PRO A 61 -16.63 9.14 6.30
N TYR A 62 -16.34 10.26 6.98
CA TYR A 62 -15.75 10.26 8.32
C TYR A 62 -16.76 10.37 9.44
N SER A 63 -18.03 10.62 9.13
CA SER A 63 -19.10 10.83 10.12
C SER A 63 -19.16 9.74 11.20
N ARG A 64 -18.99 8.47 10.81
CA ARG A 64 -19.04 7.31 11.73
C ARG A 64 -17.75 7.13 12.53
N LEU A 65 -16.62 7.58 12.00
CA LEU A 65 -15.33 7.54 12.69
C LEU A 65 -15.26 8.66 13.74
N MET A 66 -15.68 9.87 13.38
CA MET A 66 -15.78 11.03 14.28
C MET A 66 -16.79 10.81 15.42
N ALA A 67 -17.73 9.88 15.26
CA ALA A 67 -18.64 9.48 16.34
C ALA A 67 -17.90 8.85 17.53
N LEU A 68 -16.75 8.20 17.32
CA LEU A 68 -15.91 7.66 18.40
C LEU A 68 -15.45 8.74 19.39
N GLN A 69 -15.22 9.96 18.89
CA GLN A 69 -14.87 11.10 19.73
C GLN A 69 -16.07 11.59 20.55
N ARG A 70 -17.27 11.60 19.97
CA ARG A 70 -18.50 11.93 20.72
C ARG A 70 -18.84 10.89 21.78
N MET A 71 -18.46 9.63 21.54
CA MET A 71 -18.63 8.53 22.49
C MET A 71 -17.57 8.50 23.59
N GLY A 72 -16.56 9.39 23.54
CA GLY A 72 -15.46 9.41 24.51
C GLY A 72 -14.50 8.23 24.41
N ILE A 73 -14.47 7.53 23.27
CA ILE A 73 -13.54 6.41 23.02
C ILE A 73 -12.18 6.93 22.53
N VAL A 74 -12.18 8.01 21.75
CA VAL A 74 -10.97 8.64 21.20
C VAL A 74 -11.08 10.16 21.37
N ASP A 75 -10.21 10.78 22.14
CA ASP A 75 -10.32 12.21 22.47
C ASP A 75 -10.22 13.14 21.25
N ASN A 76 -9.34 12.81 20.30
CA ASN A 76 -9.15 13.58 19.08
C ASN A 76 -8.87 12.64 17.91
N TYR A 77 -9.93 12.26 17.19
CA TYR A 77 -9.83 11.33 16.07
C TYR A 77 -9.08 11.95 14.88
N GLU A 78 -9.21 13.27 14.67
CA GLU A 78 -8.62 13.97 13.51
C GLU A 78 -7.09 13.87 13.48
N ARG A 79 -6.44 13.70 14.64
CA ARG A 79 -4.99 13.48 14.75
C ARG A 79 -4.49 12.29 13.94
N ILE A 80 -5.37 11.35 13.54
CA ILE A 80 -4.98 10.26 12.65
C ILE A 80 -4.35 10.76 11.34
N ARG A 81 -4.74 11.96 10.87
CA ARG A 81 -4.19 12.61 9.67
C ARG A 81 -2.76 13.13 9.84
N ASP A 82 -2.27 13.25 11.08
CA ASP A 82 -0.91 13.70 11.34
C ASP A 82 0.10 12.56 11.31
N TYR A 83 -0.36 11.31 11.38
CA TYR A 83 0.50 10.14 11.43
C TYR A 83 0.84 9.59 10.03
N SER A 84 2.06 9.08 9.93
CA SER A 84 2.61 8.34 8.80
C SER A 84 2.89 6.89 9.21
N VAL A 85 2.52 5.92 8.38
CA VAL A 85 2.81 4.50 8.61
C VAL A 85 3.53 3.89 7.41
N ALA A 86 4.62 3.17 7.64
CA ALA A 86 5.30 2.35 6.64
C ALA A 86 4.82 0.90 6.74
N ILE A 87 4.45 0.28 5.63
CA ILE A 87 3.99 -1.11 5.55
C ILE A 87 4.95 -1.88 4.64
N VAL A 88 5.61 -2.88 5.20
CA VAL A 88 6.55 -3.75 4.49
C VAL A 88 5.87 -5.09 4.20
N GLY A 89 5.70 -5.39 2.91
CA GLY A 89 4.88 -6.49 2.42
C GLY A 89 3.44 -6.04 2.21
N VAL A 90 2.98 -5.99 0.96
CA VAL A 90 1.60 -5.67 0.54
C VAL A 90 0.91 -6.93 0.03
N GLY A 91 1.13 -8.04 0.75
CA GLY A 91 0.49 -9.34 0.52
C GLY A 91 -0.88 -9.44 1.18
N GLY A 92 -1.22 -10.63 1.69
CA GLY A 92 -2.53 -10.88 2.31
C GLY A 92 -2.85 -10.00 3.52
N VAL A 93 -1.93 -9.91 4.49
CA VAL A 93 -2.11 -9.08 5.69
C VAL A 93 -1.90 -7.60 5.37
N GLY A 94 -0.79 -7.28 4.70
CA GLY A 94 -0.39 -5.88 4.49
C GLY A 94 -1.32 -5.08 3.58
N SER A 95 -1.92 -5.71 2.56
CA SER A 95 -2.89 -5.02 1.69
C SER A 95 -4.16 -4.63 2.45
N VAL A 96 -4.69 -5.53 3.28
CA VAL A 96 -5.85 -5.24 4.13
C VAL A 96 -5.52 -4.21 5.22
N ALA A 97 -4.34 -4.30 5.84
CA ALA A 97 -3.89 -3.29 6.80
C ALA A 97 -3.81 -1.90 6.17
N ALA A 98 -3.27 -1.80 4.95
CA ALA A 98 -3.22 -0.57 4.17
C ALA A 98 -4.63 -0.04 3.86
N GLU A 99 -5.56 -0.91 3.47
CA GLU A 99 -6.97 -0.55 3.23
C GLU A 99 -7.64 -0.02 4.49
N MET A 100 -7.50 -0.70 5.63
CA MET A 100 -8.09 -0.29 6.90
C MET A 100 -7.56 1.08 7.34
N LEU A 101 -6.24 1.30 7.31
CA LEU A 101 -5.63 2.59 7.64
C LEU A 101 -6.10 3.69 6.68
N THR A 102 -6.20 3.38 5.38
CA THR A 102 -6.69 4.30 4.36
C THR A 102 -8.14 4.71 4.63
N ARG A 103 -9.02 3.76 4.96
CA ARG A 103 -10.42 4.03 5.33
C ARG A 103 -10.53 4.83 6.63
N CYS A 104 -9.63 4.60 7.59
CA CYS A 104 -9.57 5.37 8.84
C CYS A 104 -9.14 6.83 8.63
N GLY A 105 -8.48 7.15 7.51
CA GLY A 105 -8.03 8.49 7.17
C GLY A 105 -6.62 8.82 7.65
N ILE A 106 -5.73 7.82 7.70
CA ILE A 106 -4.30 8.03 8.01
C ILE A 106 -3.69 9.11 7.11
N GLY A 107 -2.76 9.90 7.64
CA GLY A 107 -2.14 11.00 6.91
C GLY A 107 -1.32 10.52 5.71
N ARG A 108 -0.47 9.51 5.94
CA ARG A 108 0.48 9.02 4.94
C ARG A 108 0.75 7.52 5.09
N LEU A 109 0.83 6.81 3.96
CA LEU A 109 1.30 5.43 3.89
C LEU A 109 2.49 5.28 2.95
N LEU A 110 3.50 4.56 3.40
CA LEU A 110 4.64 4.12 2.61
C LEU A 110 4.50 2.61 2.40
N LEU A 111 4.44 2.17 1.15
CA LEU A 111 4.16 0.77 0.80
C LEU A 111 5.40 0.16 0.15
N TYR A 112 5.93 -0.92 0.73
CA TYR A 112 7.10 -1.64 0.20
C TYR A 112 6.69 -3.06 -0.17
N ASP A 113 6.88 -3.44 -1.42
CA ASP A 113 6.76 -4.81 -1.89
C ASP A 113 7.55 -4.94 -3.20
N TYR A 114 8.13 -6.09 -3.49
CA TYR A 114 8.87 -6.31 -4.75
C TYR A 114 8.13 -7.20 -5.74
N ASP A 115 7.03 -7.84 -5.31
CA ASP A 115 6.27 -8.77 -6.13
C ASP A 115 5.28 -8.07 -7.06
N THR A 116 4.83 -8.82 -8.05
CA THR A 116 3.67 -8.50 -8.88
C THR A 116 2.42 -9.24 -8.41
N VAL A 117 1.24 -8.72 -8.78
CA VAL A 117 -0.04 -9.38 -8.55
C VAL A 117 -0.16 -10.60 -9.45
N GLU A 118 -0.45 -11.75 -8.86
CA GLU A 118 -0.70 -13.00 -9.58
C GLU A 118 -2.13 -13.52 -9.34
N LEU A 119 -2.66 -14.32 -10.27
CA LEU A 119 -3.97 -14.96 -10.09
C LEU A 119 -4.02 -15.86 -8.85
N ALA A 120 -2.89 -16.47 -8.47
CA ALA A 120 -2.78 -17.26 -7.25
C ALA A 120 -3.05 -16.43 -5.97
N ASN A 121 -3.00 -15.09 -6.04
CA ASN A 121 -3.30 -14.21 -4.90
C ASN A 121 -4.80 -13.91 -4.75
N MET A 122 -5.65 -14.33 -5.69
CA MET A 122 -7.09 -14.01 -5.69
C MET A 122 -7.91 -14.77 -4.63
N ASN A 123 -7.32 -15.75 -3.96
CA ASN A 123 -7.91 -16.35 -2.75
C ASN A 123 -7.74 -15.45 -1.52
N ARG A 124 -7.04 -14.33 -1.64
CA ARG A 124 -6.84 -13.32 -0.61
C ARG A 124 -7.69 -12.09 -0.94
N LEU A 125 -7.93 -11.25 0.06
CA LEU A 125 -8.68 -10.01 -0.14
C LEU A 125 -7.83 -8.96 -0.88
N PHE A 126 -8.46 -7.83 -1.19
CA PHE A 126 -7.87 -6.60 -1.75
C PHE A 126 -7.63 -6.58 -3.27
N PHE A 127 -6.74 -7.41 -3.81
CA PHE A 127 -6.40 -7.36 -5.23
C PHE A 127 -7.50 -7.96 -6.12
N ARG A 128 -7.61 -7.46 -7.35
CA ARG A 128 -8.61 -7.90 -8.33
C ARG A 128 -7.97 -8.58 -9.55
N PRO A 129 -8.70 -9.44 -10.28
CA PRO A 129 -8.18 -10.12 -11.47
C PRO A 129 -7.68 -9.18 -12.57
N ASP A 130 -8.25 -7.98 -12.71
CA ASP A 130 -7.84 -6.96 -13.69
C ASP A 130 -6.48 -6.32 -13.39
N GLN A 131 -5.93 -6.54 -12.19
CA GLN A 131 -4.66 -5.98 -11.73
C GLN A 131 -3.48 -6.95 -11.90
N VAL A 132 -3.71 -8.16 -12.41
CA VAL A 132 -2.66 -9.16 -12.62
C VAL A 132 -1.55 -8.61 -13.52
N GLY A 133 -0.30 -8.78 -13.10
CA GLY A 133 0.89 -8.26 -13.78
C GLY A 133 1.32 -6.86 -13.35
N MET A 134 0.50 -6.11 -12.60
CA MET A 134 0.94 -4.89 -11.93
C MET A 134 1.86 -5.24 -10.76
N THR A 135 2.77 -4.32 -10.38
CA THR A 135 3.43 -4.44 -9.07
C THR A 135 2.37 -4.36 -7.96
N LYS A 136 2.55 -5.11 -6.87
CA LYS A 136 1.60 -5.09 -5.76
C LYS A 136 1.44 -3.68 -5.18
N THR A 137 2.52 -2.91 -5.13
CA THR A 137 2.48 -1.53 -4.66
C THR A 137 1.69 -0.61 -5.59
N ASP A 138 1.82 -0.73 -6.91
CA ASP A 138 1.08 0.13 -7.84
C ASP A 138 -0.41 -0.22 -7.86
N ALA A 139 -0.74 -1.51 -7.87
CA ALA A 139 -2.12 -1.98 -7.75
C ALA A 139 -2.76 -1.50 -6.44
N ALA A 140 -2.01 -1.51 -5.34
CA ALA A 140 -2.48 -0.98 -4.07
C ALA A 140 -2.67 0.54 -4.11
N VAL A 141 -1.72 1.31 -4.64
CA VAL A 141 -1.87 2.77 -4.75
C VAL A 141 -3.09 3.14 -5.59
N GLN A 142 -3.35 2.44 -6.69
CA GLN A 142 -4.53 2.66 -7.51
C GLN A 142 -5.81 2.46 -6.69
N THR A 143 -5.99 1.30 -6.07
CA THR A 143 -7.19 0.97 -5.28
C THR A 143 -7.36 1.92 -4.09
N LEU A 144 -6.29 2.19 -3.34
CA LEU A 144 -6.36 3.02 -2.12
C LEU A 144 -6.65 4.50 -2.43
N SER A 145 -6.13 5.02 -3.55
CA SER A 145 -6.43 6.38 -4.01
C SER A 145 -7.91 6.56 -4.38
N GLU A 146 -8.53 5.53 -4.95
CA GLU A 146 -9.97 5.50 -5.25
C GLU A 146 -10.81 5.44 -3.96
N ILE A 147 -10.35 4.72 -2.93
CA ILE A 147 -11.02 4.58 -1.64
C ILE A 147 -10.98 5.89 -0.83
N ASN A 148 -9.80 6.50 -0.71
CA ASN A 148 -9.64 7.74 0.06
C ASN A 148 -8.52 8.62 -0.52
N PRO A 149 -8.86 9.66 -1.30
CA PRO A 149 -7.88 10.55 -1.91
C PRO A 149 -7.21 11.52 -0.92
N ASP A 150 -7.63 11.52 0.35
CA ASP A 150 -7.03 12.37 1.40
C ASP A 150 -5.69 11.82 1.89
N VAL A 151 -5.46 10.52 1.71
CA VAL A 151 -4.23 9.84 2.17
C VAL A 151 -3.10 10.12 1.19
N VAL A 152 -1.91 10.46 1.71
CA VAL A 152 -0.68 10.53 0.92
C VAL A 152 -0.12 9.11 0.78
N LEU A 153 0.01 8.63 -0.45
CA LEU A 153 0.51 7.29 -0.73
C LEU A 153 1.88 7.38 -1.43
N GLU A 154 2.85 6.64 -0.92
CA GLU A 154 4.17 6.46 -1.53
C GLU A 154 4.41 4.96 -1.75
N SER A 155 4.73 4.56 -2.99
CA SER A 155 5.05 3.18 -3.34
C SER A 155 6.54 2.99 -3.60
N TYR A 156 7.06 1.86 -3.11
CA TYR A 156 8.44 1.43 -3.28
C TYR A 156 8.45 -0.02 -3.78
N SER A 157 8.49 -0.20 -5.11
CA SER A 157 8.59 -1.50 -5.77
C SER A 157 10.03 -2.06 -5.68
N LEU A 158 10.46 -2.48 -4.49
CA LEU A 158 11.84 -2.92 -4.24
C LEU A 158 11.94 -3.99 -3.16
N ASN A 159 12.99 -4.80 -3.24
CA ASN A 159 13.33 -5.75 -2.19
C ASN A 159 14.24 -5.07 -1.15
N ILE A 160 13.71 -4.87 0.06
CA ILE A 160 14.42 -4.22 1.18
C ILE A 160 15.65 -5.00 1.65
N THR A 161 15.78 -6.30 1.35
CA THR A 161 16.94 -7.12 1.77
C THR A 161 18.18 -6.88 0.91
N THR A 162 18.02 -6.25 -0.26
CA THR A 162 19.16 -5.83 -1.09
C THR A 162 19.84 -4.61 -0.47
N VAL A 163 21.15 -4.43 -0.69
CA VAL A 163 21.91 -3.27 -0.17
C VAL A 163 21.23 -1.95 -0.53
N LYS A 164 20.91 -1.75 -1.82
CA LYS A 164 20.23 -0.55 -2.31
C LYS A 164 18.81 -0.41 -1.74
N GLY A 165 18.10 -1.52 -1.60
CA GLY A 165 16.76 -1.55 -1.02
C GLY A 165 16.76 -1.14 0.44
N PHE A 166 17.72 -1.64 1.22
CA PHE A 166 17.91 -1.30 2.62
C PHE A 166 18.24 0.18 2.81
N GLU A 167 19.16 0.73 2.02
CA GLU A 167 19.50 2.15 2.04
C GLU A 167 18.29 3.03 1.72
N THR A 168 17.51 2.65 0.69
CA THR A 168 16.28 3.35 0.31
C THR A 168 15.23 3.27 1.41
N PHE A 169 15.07 2.10 2.03
CA PHE A 169 14.16 1.89 3.14
C PHE A 169 14.55 2.78 4.34
N LEU A 170 15.78 2.69 4.83
CA LEU A 170 16.27 3.55 5.92
C LEU A 170 16.12 5.05 5.63
N GLY A 171 16.43 5.46 4.39
CA GLY A 171 16.31 6.86 3.97
C GLY A 171 14.87 7.35 3.97
N SER A 172 13.94 6.55 3.43
CA SER A 172 12.52 6.89 3.37
C SER A 172 11.85 6.89 4.75
N LEU A 173 12.28 6.05 5.69
CA LEU A 173 11.78 6.10 7.07
C LEU A 173 12.11 7.43 7.78
N LYS A 174 13.23 8.07 7.42
CA LYS A 174 13.64 9.38 7.96
C LYS A 174 13.06 10.55 7.17
N ALA A 175 12.64 10.32 5.94
CA ALA A 175 12.29 11.37 5.00
C ALA A 175 11.08 12.20 5.50
N ARG A 176 11.19 13.51 5.31
CA ARG A 176 10.13 14.45 5.65
C ARG A 176 9.05 14.40 4.58
N SER A 177 7.79 14.43 5.00
CA SER A 177 6.69 14.62 4.07
C SER A 177 6.71 16.05 3.50
N SER A 178 6.45 16.20 2.19
CA SER A 178 6.54 17.47 1.43
C SER A 178 5.62 18.59 1.94
N ASN A 179 4.68 18.25 2.80
CA ASN A 179 3.65 19.10 3.41
C ASN A 179 3.98 19.59 4.83
N GLY A 180 5.23 19.41 5.30
CA GLY A 180 5.78 20.14 6.45
C GLY A 180 5.31 19.67 7.84
N ARG A 181 4.51 18.62 7.92
CA ARG A 181 4.06 17.97 9.17
C ARG A 181 4.58 16.52 9.19
N SER A 182 5.20 16.14 10.30
CA SER A 182 5.94 14.89 10.57
C SER A 182 7.39 14.80 10.07
N THR A 183 8.28 14.42 11.00
CA THR A 183 9.67 14.03 10.76
C THR A 183 9.73 12.51 10.75
N GLY A 184 9.78 11.89 9.57
CA GLY A 184 9.84 10.44 9.42
C GLY A 184 8.48 9.73 9.46
N VAL A 185 8.49 8.46 9.83
CA VAL A 185 7.29 7.61 9.99
C VAL A 185 7.04 7.34 11.46
N ASP A 186 5.77 7.34 11.86
CA ASP A 186 5.39 7.17 13.27
C ASP A 186 5.36 5.69 13.66
N LEU A 187 5.09 4.80 12.71
CA LEU A 187 5.06 3.35 12.92
C LEU A 187 5.49 2.61 11.65
N VAL A 188 6.21 1.51 11.82
CA VAL A 188 6.44 0.52 10.76
C VAL A 188 5.62 -0.73 11.05
N LEU A 189 4.95 -1.28 10.03
CA LEU A 189 4.22 -2.54 10.07
C LEU A 189 4.95 -3.56 9.18
N SER A 190 5.43 -4.64 9.77
CA SER A 190 6.02 -5.76 9.05
C SER A 190 4.93 -6.80 8.77
N CYS A 191 4.63 -6.98 7.49
CA CYS A 191 3.62 -7.89 6.96
C CYS A 191 4.24 -8.85 5.92
N VAL A 192 5.54 -9.11 6.05
CA VAL A 192 6.33 -9.98 5.16
C VAL A 192 6.17 -11.45 5.53
N ASP A 193 6.52 -12.34 4.60
CA ASP A 193 6.27 -13.78 4.72
C ASP A 193 7.53 -14.62 4.97
N ASN A 194 8.69 -13.99 5.13
CA ASN A 194 9.97 -14.67 5.34
C ASN A 194 10.79 -14.02 6.46
N TYR A 195 11.67 -14.79 7.10
CA TYR A 195 12.45 -14.33 8.25
C TYR A 195 13.58 -13.37 7.85
N GLU A 196 14.14 -13.51 6.64
CA GLU A 196 15.17 -12.61 6.10
C GLU A 196 14.69 -11.15 6.12
N ALA A 197 13.50 -10.90 5.54
CA ALA A 197 12.90 -9.58 5.52
C ALA A 197 12.51 -9.08 6.93
N ARG A 198 12.01 -9.95 7.82
CA ARG A 198 11.74 -9.58 9.23
C ARG A 198 13.01 -9.11 9.94
N MET A 199 14.13 -9.80 9.73
CA MET A 199 15.43 -9.43 10.30
C MET A 199 15.95 -8.10 9.77
N VAL A 200 15.72 -7.79 8.49
CA VAL A 200 16.07 -6.49 7.88
C VAL A 200 15.23 -5.36 8.47
N VAL A 201 13.91 -5.55 8.63
CA VAL A 201 13.05 -4.55 9.30
C VAL A 201 13.50 -4.36 10.75
N ASN A 202 13.79 -5.45 11.47
CA ASN A 202 14.31 -5.40 12.83
C ASN A 202 15.64 -4.62 12.91
N GLN A 203 16.59 -4.86 12.00
CA GLN A 203 17.85 -4.14 11.95
C GLN A 203 17.63 -2.65 11.73
N ALA A 204 16.84 -2.27 10.72
CA ALA A 204 16.52 -0.87 10.44
C ALA A 204 15.87 -0.19 11.64
N CYS A 205 14.87 -0.83 12.25
CA CYS A 205 14.14 -0.22 13.36
C CYS A 205 15.01 -0.07 14.62
N ASN A 206 15.89 -1.02 14.91
CA ASN A 206 16.86 -0.90 15.99
C ASN A 206 17.87 0.25 15.75
N GLU A 207 18.36 0.40 14.52
CA GLU A 207 19.29 1.49 14.16
C GLU A 207 18.64 2.86 14.33
N LEU A 208 17.35 2.98 13.99
CA LEU A 208 16.61 4.24 14.03
C LEU A 208 15.89 4.52 15.35
N ARG A 209 15.87 3.56 16.27
CA ARG A 209 14.95 3.55 17.43
C ARG A 209 13.49 3.78 17.00
N GLN A 210 13.11 3.17 15.88
CA GLN A 210 11.78 3.25 15.32
C GLN A 210 10.87 2.21 15.97
N THR A 211 9.75 2.64 16.54
CA THR A 211 8.70 1.72 16.99
C THR A 211 8.07 1.03 15.79
N TRP A 212 7.84 -0.28 15.90
CA TRP A 212 7.26 -1.08 14.83
C TRP A 212 6.42 -2.24 15.37
N MET A 213 5.52 -2.75 14.53
CA MET A 213 4.77 -3.96 14.80
C MET A 213 5.09 -5.02 13.76
N GLU A 214 5.17 -6.27 14.19
CA GLU A 214 5.30 -7.43 13.33
C GLU A 214 3.99 -8.22 13.31
N SER A 215 3.72 -8.87 12.19
CA SER A 215 2.61 -9.80 12.04
C SER A 215 3.02 -11.03 11.26
N GLY A 216 2.43 -12.18 11.64
CA GLY A 216 2.63 -13.44 10.93
C GLY A 216 1.38 -14.30 10.95
N VAL A 217 1.21 -15.08 9.89
CA VAL A 217 0.17 -16.10 9.74
C VAL A 217 0.87 -17.43 9.50
N SER A 218 0.42 -18.50 10.16
CA SER A 218 1.02 -19.84 10.00
C SER A 218 0.76 -20.43 8.62
N GLU A 219 1.62 -21.37 8.22
CA GLU A 219 1.54 -22.03 6.90
C GLU A 219 0.24 -22.83 6.69
N ASP A 220 -0.39 -23.28 7.78
CA ASP A 220 -1.69 -23.98 7.78
C ASP A 220 -2.89 -23.02 7.80
N ALA A 221 -2.65 -21.71 7.84
CA ALA A 221 -3.64 -20.64 7.84
C ALA A 221 -4.64 -20.65 9.01
N VAL A 222 -4.37 -21.36 10.11
CA VAL A 222 -5.28 -21.42 11.28
C VAL A 222 -4.75 -20.70 12.51
N SER A 223 -3.56 -20.10 12.45
CA SER A 223 -3.05 -19.25 13.52
C SER A 223 -2.38 -18.00 12.96
N GLY A 224 -2.32 -16.97 13.80
CA GLY A 224 -1.62 -15.74 13.49
C GLY A 224 -1.21 -15.02 14.77
N HIS A 225 -0.36 -14.01 14.62
CA HIS A 225 0.06 -13.17 15.73
C HIS A 225 0.33 -11.75 15.26
N ILE A 226 0.33 -10.84 16.24
CA ILE A 226 0.88 -9.50 16.12
C ILE A 226 1.78 -9.24 17.33
N GLN A 227 2.88 -8.53 17.12
CA GLN A 227 3.82 -8.18 18.19
C GLN A 227 4.24 -6.71 18.07
N LEU A 228 4.19 -5.96 19.18
CA LEU A 228 4.74 -4.61 19.27
C LEU A 228 6.21 -4.66 19.69
N LEU A 229 7.06 -3.96 18.96
CA LEU A 229 8.50 -3.88 19.19
C LEU A 229 8.91 -2.41 19.36
N VAL A 230 9.36 -2.08 20.57
CA VAL A 230 9.91 -0.76 20.92
C VAL A 230 11.40 -0.96 21.23
N PRO A 231 12.32 -0.58 20.32
CA PRO A 231 13.75 -0.84 20.49
C PRO A 231 14.30 -0.32 21.83
N GLY A 232 14.84 -1.24 22.64
CA GLY A 232 15.40 -0.94 23.95
C GLY A 232 14.40 -1.03 25.12
N GLU A 233 13.10 -1.13 24.85
CA GLU A 233 12.07 -1.29 25.88
C GLU A 233 11.43 -2.69 25.85
N THR A 234 11.10 -3.20 24.66
CA THR A 234 10.59 -4.57 24.47
C THR A 234 11.60 -5.44 23.72
N ALA A 235 11.41 -6.76 23.77
CA ALA A 235 12.23 -7.71 23.02
C ALA A 235 12.12 -7.42 21.52
N CYS A 236 13.27 -7.19 20.86
CA CYS A 236 13.31 -7.11 19.40
C CYS A 236 13.20 -8.51 18.79
N PHE A 237 13.00 -8.62 17.48
CA PHE A 237 12.80 -9.92 16.82
C PHE A 237 14.03 -10.84 16.99
N ALA A 238 15.23 -10.25 17.12
CA ALA A 238 16.47 -10.99 17.37
C ALA A 238 16.70 -11.38 18.85
N CYS A 239 15.89 -10.89 19.80
CA CYS A 239 16.00 -11.29 21.21
C CYS A 239 15.46 -12.70 21.45
N ALA A 240 14.43 -13.11 20.71
CA ALA A 240 13.85 -14.45 20.76
C ALA A 240 13.67 -14.99 19.32
N PRO A 241 14.78 -15.25 18.59
CA PRO A 241 14.71 -15.61 17.19
C PRO A 241 14.11 -17.01 17.02
N PRO A 242 13.39 -17.27 15.91
CA PRO A 242 12.91 -18.61 15.60
C PRO A 242 14.08 -19.56 15.35
N LEU A 243 13.86 -20.86 15.54
CA LEU A 243 14.90 -21.89 15.46
C LEU A 243 15.72 -21.82 14.16
N VAL A 244 15.05 -21.61 13.02
CA VAL A 244 15.71 -21.52 11.70
C VAL A 244 16.75 -20.41 11.69
N VAL A 245 16.39 -19.22 12.17
CA VAL A 245 17.30 -18.06 12.29
C VAL A 245 18.40 -18.34 13.30
N ALA A 246 18.07 -18.88 14.47
CA ALA A 246 19.06 -19.18 15.52
C ALA A 246 20.09 -20.24 15.09
N SER A 247 19.68 -21.19 14.25
CA SER A 247 20.53 -22.27 13.73
C SER A 247 21.37 -21.86 12.51
N GLY A 248 21.13 -20.68 11.92
CA GLY A 248 21.82 -20.22 10.72
C GLY A 248 21.46 -21.01 9.44
N VAL A 249 20.36 -21.77 9.48
CA VAL A 249 19.85 -22.50 8.31
C VAL A 249 19.20 -21.51 7.35
N ASP A 250 19.50 -21.64 6.06
CA ASP A 250 18.84 -20.86 5.02
C ASP A 250 17.37 -21.31 4.90
N GLU A 251 16.44 -20.42 5.21
CA GLU A 251 14.99 -20.64 5.12
C GLU A 251 14.56 -21.14 3.72
N ARG A 252 15.28 -20.76 2.66
CA ARG A 252 14.99 -21.19 1.29
C ARG A 252 15.13 -22.70 1.12
N THR A 253 15.93 -23.36 1.96
CA THR A 253 16.10 -24.82 1.96
C THR A 253 14.88 -25.57 2.54
N LEU A 254 14.00 -24.87 3.26
CA LEU A 254 12.78 -25.44 3.83
C LEU A 254 11.61 -25.42 2.85
N LYS A 255 11.60 -24.46 1.91
CA LYS A 255 10.58 -24.39 0.86
C LYS A 255 10.81 -25.51 -0.17
N ARG A 256 9.80 -26.36 -0.36
CA ARG A 256 9.80 -27.41 -1.39
C ARG A 256 9.09 -26.89 -2.65
N ASP A 257 9.72 -27.08 -3.80
CA ASP A 257 9.11 -26.72 -5.09
C ASP A 257 7.75 -27.42 -5.27
N GLY A 258 6.75 -26.64 -5.70
CA GLY A 258 5.38 -27.13 -5.92
C GLY A 258 4.50 -27.20 -4.66
N VAL A 259 4.98 -26.75 -3.49
CA VAL A 259 4.19 -26.65 -2.26
C VAL A 259 4.01 -25.17 -1.90
N CYS A 260 2.76 -24.74 -1.69
CA CYS A 260 2.45 -23.40 -1.20
C CYS A 260 1.85 -23.45 0.21
N ALA A 261 2.07 -22.39 0.99
CA ALA A 261 1.36 -22.19 2.25
C ALA A 261 -0.14 -22.06 1.98
N ALA A 262 -0.97 -22.66 2.84
CA ALA A 262 -2.39 -22.43 2.80
C ALA A 262 -2.67 -20.95 3.10
N SER A 263 -3.76 -20.41 2.55
CA SER A 263 -4.25 -19.10 2.99
C SER A 263 -5.76 -19.06 2.99
N LEU A 264 -6.32 -18.67 4.15
CA LEU A 264 -7.74 -18.42 4.34
C LEU A 264 -7.98 -16.90 4.35
N PRO A 265 -8.97 -16.38 3.60
CA PRO A 265 -9.27 -14.95 3.55
C PRO A 265 -9.44 -14.32 4.94
N THR A 266 -10.08 -15.04 5.87
CA THR A 266 -10.46 -14.53 7.20
C THR A 266 -9.30 -14.47 8.19
N THR A 267 -8.40 -15.45 8.18
CA THR A 267 -7.24 -15.47 9.08
C THR A 267 -6.28 -14.30 8.81
N MET A 268 -6.26 -13.79 7.58
CA MET A 268 -5.44 -12.63 7.21
C MET A 268 -6.00 -11.29 7.69
N VAL A 269 -7.25 -11.24 8.18
CA VAL A 269 -7.94 -10.01 8.62
C VAL A 269 -8.11 -9.95 10.14
N SER A 270 -8.13 -11.11 10.80
CA SER A 270 -8.35 -11.22 12.24
C SER A 270 -7.25 -12.06 12.88
N PRO A 271 -6.16 -11.45 13.37
CA PRO A 271 -5.25 -12.12 14.32
C PRO A 271 -5.91 -12.33 15.70
N LEU A 272 -7.26 -12.27 15.80
CA LEU A 272 -8.06 -12.26 17.04
C LEU A 272 -9.01 -13.48 17.17
N LEU A 273 -8.69 -14.63 16.56
CA LEU A 273 -9.36 -15.89 16.91
C LEU A 273 -8.49 -16.71 17.86
#